data_AF-A0A934ZCI6-F1
#
_entry.id   AF-A0A934ZCI6-F1
#
_cell.length_a   1.000
_cell.length_b   1.000
_cell.length_c   1.000
_cell.angle_alpha   90.00
_cell.angle_beta   90.00
_cell.angle_gamma   90.00
#
_symmetry.space_group_name_H-M   'P 1'
#
loop_
_entity.id
_entity.type
_entity.pdbx_description
1 polymer ?
#
loop_
_entity_poly.entity_id
_entity_poly.type
_entity_poly.pdbx_seq_one_letter_code
_entity_poly.pdbx_strand_id
1 'polypeptide(L)' 'MKLKSPVSASGSSSAEPPTLTRIELRDQNGKPMASQRYKLIYADDREYIGVLDADGCAEIVVEGSPEIEFPDAGEVQPC' A
#
# COMPACT_ATOMS: atom_id res chain seq x y z
N MET A 1 -19.42 -44.44 34.38
CA MET A 1 -18.42 -43.62 33.67
C MET A 1 -19.15 -42.43 33.05
N LYS A 2 -18.94 -41.20 33.53
CA LYS A 2 -19.52 -39.98 32.93
C LYS A 2 -18.37 -38.97 32.84
N LEU A 3 -17.95 -38.72 31.60
CA LEU A 3 -16.83 -37.86 31.24
C LEU A 3 -17.24 -36.39 31.53
N LYS A 4 -16.56 -35.73 32.47
CA LYS A 4 -16.56 -34.27 32.54
C LYS A 4 -15.34 -33.80 31.76
N SER A 5 -15.57 -33.23 30.59
CA SER A 5 -14.52 -32.52 29.84
C SER A 5 -14.44 -31.08 30.36
N PRO A 6 -13.30 -30.62 30.88
CA PRO A 6 -13.09 -29.21 31.17
C PRO A 6 -12.37 -28.52 30.00
N VAL A 7 -12.64 -27.22 29.85
CA VAL A 7 -11.74 -26.17 29.30
C VAL A 7 -11.46 -26.29 27.78
N SER A 8 -11.91 -25.37 26.93
CA SER A 8 -11.41 -24.00 26.71
C SER A 8 -10.66 -23.92 25.38
N ALA A 9 -11.12 -23.02 24.51
CA ALA A 9 -10.30 -22.12 23.72
C ALA A 9 -11.24 -21.23 22.90
N SER A 10 -11.60 -20.08 23.47
CA SER A 10 -12.07 -18.93 22.69
C SER A 10 -10.86 -18.40 21.91
N GLY A 11 -10.60 -18.98 20.74
CA GLY A 11 -9.55 -18.55 19.83
C GLY A 11 -10.15 -17.73 18.69
N SER A 12 -10.78 -16.59 18.99
CA SER A 12 -11.05 -15.59 17.97
C SER A 12 -9.70 -14.95 17.59
N SER A 13 -9.01 -15.56 16.63
CA SER A 13 -7.92 -14.88 15.93
C SER A 13 -8.55 -13.74 15.13
N SER A 14 -8.72 -12.58 15.77
CA SER A 14 -8.94 -11.33 15.05
C SER A 14 -7.65 -11.03 14.32
N ALA A 15 -7.52 -11.55 13.10
CA ALA A 15 -6.61 -10.96 12.14
C ALA A 15 -7.17 -9.56 11.86
N GLU A 16 -6.52 -8.53 12.40
CA GLU A 16 -6.88 -7.16 12.03
C GLU A 16 -6.75 -7.03 10.51
N PRO A 17 -7.74 -6.44 9.82
CA PRO A 17 -7.65 -6.25 8.40
C PRO A 17 -6.40 -5.40 8.10
N PRO A 18 -5.67 -5.71 7.02
CA PRO A 18 -4.48 -4.95 6.68
C PRO A 18 -4.83 -3.48 6.45
N THR A 19 -4.08 -2.58 7.08
CA THR A 19 -4.27 -1.13 6.93
C THR A 19 -3.86 -0.71 5.53
N LEU A 20 -4.80 -0.13 4.78
CA LEU A 20 -4.52 0.48 3.49
C LEU A 20 -3.77 1.81 3.68
N THR A 21 -2.69 1.97 2.94
CA THR A 21 -1.93 3.22 2.82
C THR A 21 -2.28 3.86 1.48
N ARG A 22 -2.59 5.16 1.51
CA ARG A 22 -2.85 5.95 0.32
C ARG A 22 -1.61 6.73 -0.10
N ILE A 23 -1.20 6.56 -1.35
CA ILE A 23 -0.19 7.37 -2.03
C ILE A 23 -0.91 8.40 -2.88
N GLU A 24 -0.42 9.64 -2.87
CA GLU A 24 -0.96 10.75 -3.67
C GLU A 24 0.18 11.56 -4.29
N LEU A 25 0.11 11.81 -5.59
CA LEU A 25 1.08 12.63 -6.32
C LEU A 25 0.36 13.80 -7.00
N ARG A 26 0.82 15.02 -6.70
CA ARG A 26 0.35 16.27 -7.30
C ARG A 26 1.53 17.08 -7.83
N ASP A 27 1.29 17.88 -8.85
CA ASP A 27 2.24 18.88 -9.34
C ASP A 27 2.35 20.09 -8.39
N GLN A 28 3.24 21.03 -8.70
CA GLN A 28 3.44 22.25 -7.90
C GLN A 28 2.22 23.17 -7.83
N ASN A 29 1.22 22.98 -8.70
CA ASN A 29 -0.04 23.71 -8.72
C ASN A 29 -1.16 22.94 -7.98
N GLY A 30 -0.87 21.77 -7.43
CA GLY A 30 -1.84 20.90 -6.79
C GLY A 30 -2.68 20.06 -7.76
N LYS A 31 -2.34 20.01 -9.06
CA LYS A 31 -3.02 19.17 -10.04
C LYS A 31 -2.60 17.71 -9.84
N PRO A 32 -3.54 16.74 -9.81
CA PRO A 32 -3.19 15.33 -9.70
C PRO A 32 -2.35 14.87 -10.88
N MET A 33 -1.29 14.12 -10.59
CA MET A 33 -0.43 13.49 -11.61
C MET A 33 -0.89 12.06 -11.83
N ALA A 34 -1.91 11.91 -12.68
CA ALA A 34 -2.48 10.62 -13.04
C ALA A 34 -1.53 9.73 -13.84
N SER A 35 -1.77 8.42 -13.82
CA SER A 35 -1.06 7.42 -14.64
C SER A 35 0.46 7.41 -14.47
N GLN A 36 0.98 8.02 -13.40
CA GLN A 36 2.41 7.98 -13.07
C GLN A 36 2.76 6.64 -12.44
N ARG A 37 3.91 6.09 -12.80
CA ARG A 37 4.43 4.93 -12.08
C ARG A 37 4.99 5.36 -10.73
N TYR A 38 4.79 4.51 -9.73
CA TYR A 38 5.49 4.58 -8.46
C TYR A 38 6.22 3.28 -8.20
N LYS A 39 7.31 3.38 -7.45
CA LYS A 39 8.12 2.25 -7.04
C LYS A 39 8.31 2.30 -5.53
N LEU A 40 8.05 1.19 -4.85
CA LEU A 40 8.40 1.00 -3.45
C LEU A 40 9.64 0.10 -3.39
N ILE A 41 10.63 0.52 -2.62
CA ILE A 41 11.88 -0.20 -2.41
C ILE A 41 11.97 -0.56 -0.93
N TYR A 42 11.92 -1.85 -0.64
CA TYR A 42 11.98 -2.37 0.72
C TYR A 42 13.44 -2.63 1.13
N ALA A 43 13.70 -2.71 2.43
CA ALA A 43 15.05 -2.91 2.98
C ALA A 43 15.67 -4.28 2.62
N ASP A 44 14.89 -5.23 2.10
CA ASP A 44 15.32 -6.54 1.62
C ASP A 44 15.49 -6.57 0.09
N ASP A 45 15.66 -5.41 -0.53
CA ASP A 45 15.77 -5.20 -1.98
C ASP A 45 14.55 -5.70 -2.78
N ARG A 46 13.43 -6.03 -2.13
CA ARG A 46 12.17 -6.24 -2.84
C ARG A 46 11.68 -4.93 -3.41
N GLU A 47 11.10 -5.02 -4.60
CA GLU A 47 10.52 -3.88 -5.29
C GLU A 47 9.05 -4.14 -5.60
N TYR A 48 8.22 -3.13 -5.40
CA TYR A 48 6.84 -3.13 -5.86
C TYR A 48 6.62 -1.95 -6.79
N ILE A 49 6.02 -2.20 -7.95
CA ILE A 49 5.73 -1.17 -8.94
C ILE A 49 4.23 -1.12 -9.15
N GLY A 50 3.68 0.09 -9.11
CA GLY A 50 2.28 0.36 -9.42
C GLY A 50 2.12 1.62 -10.27
N VAL A 51 0.87 1.90 -10.61
CA VAL A 51 0.47 3.07 -11.41
C VAL A 51 -0.62 3.81 -10.66
N LEU A 52 -0.50 5.13 -10.58
CA LEU A 52 -1.52 5.98 -9.99
C LEU A 52 -2.76 6.05 -10.89
N ASP A 53 -3.93 6.14 -10.27
CA ASP A 53 -5.21 6.29 -10.93
C ASP A 53 -5.41 7.67 -11.58
N ALA A 54 -6.62 7.94 -12.07
CA ALA A 54 -7.00 9.20 -12.71
C ALA A 54 -6.97 10.41 -11.75
N ASP A 55 -7.03 10.17 -10.44
CA ASP A 55 -6.97 11.18 -9.39
C ASP A 55 -5.53 11.33 -8.83
N GLY A 56 -4.53 10.69 -9.46
CA GLY A 56 -3.15 10.73 -9.00
C GLY A 56 -2.94 9.98 -7.69
N CYS A 57 -3.74 8.93 -7.44
CA CYS A 57 -3.75 8.18 -6.20
C CYS A 57 -3.49 6.68 -6.40
N ALA A 58 -3.04 6.01 -5.34
CA ALA A 58 -3.06 4.55 -5.24
C ALA A 58 -3.32 4.13 -3.79
N GLU A 59 -4.09 3.06 -3.61
CA GLU A 59 -4.32 2.43 -2.30
C GLU A 59 -3.63 1.07 -2.27
N ILE A 60 -2.72 0.90 -1.32
CA ILE A 60 -1.91 -0.32 -1.20
C ILE A 60 -1.71 -0.71 0.25
N VAL A 61 -1.51 -2.00 0.49
CA VAL A 61 -1.00 -2.46 1.78
C VAL A 61 0.52 -2.32 1.77
N VAL A 62 1.05 -1.50 2.68
CA VAL A 62 2.49 -1.31 2.84
C VAL A 62 2.96 -2.08 4.07
N GLU A 63 3.90 -3.00 3.87
CA GLU A 63 4.57 -3.70 4.97
C GLU A 63 5.83 -2.95 5.38
N GLY A 64 6.02 -2.67 6.67
CA GLY A 64 7.22 -2.00 7.15
C GLY A 64 7.35 -0.55 6.65
N SER A 65 8.54 -0.16 6.19
CA SER A 65 8.86 1.22 5.83
C SER A 65 9.71 1.26 4.56
N PRO A 66 9.11 1.03 3.38
CA PRO A 66 9.82 1.16 2.11
C PRO A 66 10.10 2.62 1.78
N GLU A 67 11.12 2.84 0.96
CA GLU A 67 11.32 4.08 0.23
C GLU A 67 10.37 4.13 -0.98
N ILE A 68 9.87 5.32 -1.33
CA ILE A 68 9.02 5.52 -2.49
C ILE A 68 9.72 6.42 -3.51
N GLU A 69 9.72 5.98 -4.77
CA GLU A 69 10.22 6.74 -5.92
C GLU A 69 9.13 6.90 -6.97
N PHE A 70 9.18 8.03 -7.68
CA PHE A 70 8.36 8.29 -8.87
C PHE A 70 9.28 8.49 -10.08
N PRO A 71 9.63 7.41 -10.80
CA PRO A 71 10.68 7.45 -11.82
C PRO A 71 10.34 8.36 -13.01
N ASP A 72 9.05 8.60 -13.25
CA ASP A 72 8.57 9.42 -14.36
C ASP A 72 8.20 10.84 -13.93
N ALA A 73 8.32 11.18 -12.64
CA ALA A 73 7.99 12.50 -12.13
C ALA A 73 9.02 13.53 -12.64
N GLY A 74 8.71 14.14 -13.78
CA GLY A 74 9.59 15.05 -14.51
C GLY A 74 9.35 15.01 -16.01
N GLU A 75 8.86 13.88 -16.54
CA GLU A 75 8.29 13.81 -17.87
C GLU A 75 6.87 14.39 -17.84
N VAL A 76 6.78 15.71 -17.93
CA VAL A 76 5.52 16.35 -18.35
C VAL A 76 5.15 15.77 -19.70
N GLN A 77 4.23 14.79 -19.73
CA GLN A 77 3.67 14.30 -20.98
C GLN A 77 3.02 15.50 -21.70
N PRO A 78 3.56 15.94 -22.85
CA PRO A 78 2.90 16.99 -23.61
C PRO A 78 1.57 16.43 -24.14
N CYS A 79 0.49 17.16 -23.87
CA CYS A 79 -0.85 16.89 -24.41
C CYS A 79 -0.87 16.91 -25.94
#